data_AF-A0A3A6FCJ1-F1
#
_entry.id   AF-A0A3A6FCJ1-F1
#
_cell.length_a   1.000
_cell.length_b   1.000
_cell.length_c   1.000
_cell.angle_alpha   90.00
_cell.angle_beta   90.00
_cell.angle_gamma   90.00
#
_symmetry.space_group_name_H-M   'P 1'
#
loop_
_entity.id
_entity.type
_entity.pdbx_description
1 polymer ?
#
loop_
_entity_poly.entity_id
_entity_poly.type
_entity_poly.pdbx_seq_one_letter_code
_entity_poly.pdbx_strand_id
1 'polypeptide(L)' 'MLHFCKKNSKELIKQVAKLHGCSVAEIRKEMQLAIEEARNNDDPDKQAEFQRLFGDKTPTPEEFICKISKNLKF' A
#
# COMPACT_ATOMS: atom_id res chain seq x y z
N MET A 1 -2.11 3.78 -20.13
CA MET A 1 -2.25 4.15 -18.69
C MET A 1 -2.77 2.93 -17.94
N LEU A 2 -1.95 2.29 -17.11
CA LEU A 2 -2.37 1.19 -16.24
C LEU A 2 -3.36 1.75 -15.22
N HIS A 3 -4.64 1.66 -15.51
CA HIS A 3 -5.68 1.99 -14.54
C HIS A 3 -5.70 0.87 -13.51
N PHE A 4 -4.84 0.97 -12.50
CA PHE A 4 -4.76 0.00 -11.44
C PHE A 4 -6.01 0.13 -10.55
N CYS A 5 -7.05 -0.64 -10.89
CA CYS A 5 -8.32 -0.64 -10.17
C CYS A 5 -8.24 -1.47 -8.88
N LYS A 6 -9.16 -1.23 -7.93
CA LYS A 6 -9.31 -1.97 -6.66
C LYS A 6 -9.41 -3.50 -6.83
N LYS A 7 -9.80 -3.97 -8.02
CA LYS A 7 -9.80 -5.40 -8.38
C LYS A 7 -8.37 -5.94 -8.54
N ASN A 8 -7.48 -5.16 -9.17
CA ASN A 8 -6.09 -5.56 -9.40
C ASN A 8 -5.28 -5.58 -8.10
N SER A 9 -5.56 -4.69 -7.14
CA SER A 9 -4.85 -4.71 -5.83
C SER A 9 -5.17 -5.96 -5.03
N LYS A 10 -6.43 -6.42 -5.02
CA LYS A 10 -6.79 -7.69 -4.38
C LYS A 10 -6.09 -8.89 -5.03
N GLU A 11 -5.98 -8.89 -6.36
CA GLU A 11 -5.27 -9.97 -7.07
C GLU A 11 -3.77 -9.94 -6.80
N LEU A 12 -3.13 -8.76 -6.71
CA LEU A 12 -1.73 -8.67 -6.30
C LEU A 12 -1.51 -9.21 -4.89
N ILE A 13 -2.34 -8.85 -3.92
CA ILE A 13 -2.21 -9.36 -2.55
C ILE A 13 -2.32 -10.89 -2.55
N LYS A 14 -3.21 -11.49 -3.35
CA LYS A 14 -3.30 -12.95 -3.50
C LYS A 14 -2.05 -13.56 -4.13
N GLN A 15 -1.48 -12.92 -5.15
CA GLN A 15 -0.26 -13.41 -5.79
C GLN A 15 0.93 -13.32 -4.84
N VAL A 16 1.08 -12.21 -4.11
CA VAL A 16 2.10 -12.04 -3.07
C VAL A 16 1.93 -13.09 -1.99
N ALA A 17 0.71 -13.30 -1.49
CA ALA A 17 0.41 -14.34 -0.51
C ALA A 17 0.84 -15.73 -1.02
N LYS A 18 0.53 -16.06 -2.28
CA LYS A 18 0.92 -17.33 -2.90
C LYS A 18 2.45 -17.47 -3.06
N LEU A 19 3.15 -16.39 -3.41
CA LEU A 19 4.60 -16.38 -3.58
C LEU A 19 5.33 -16.57 -2.25
N HIS A 20 4.83 -15.92 -1.19
CA HIS A 20 5.42 -16.00 0.15
C HIS A 20 4.94 -17.22 0.96
N GLY A 21 3.97 -17.99 0.45
CA GLY A 21 3.38 -19.12 1.17
C GLY A 21 2.51 -18.69 2.37
N CYS A 22 2.09 -17.43 2.40
CA CYS A 22 1.31 -16.82 3.48
C CYS A 22 -0.17 -16.71 3.12
N SER A 23 -1.00 -16.42 4.12
CA SER A 23 -2.41 -16.10 3.87
C SER A 23 -2.59 -14.67 3.41
N VAL A 24 -3.62 -14.40 2.60
CA VAL A 24 -4.02 -13.03 2.19
C VAL A 24 -4.23 -12.10 3.40
N ALA A 25 -4.73 -12.65 4.51
CA ALA A 25 -4.91 -11.91 5.75
C ALA A 25 -3.58 -11.47 6.37
N GLU A 26 -2.56 -12.33 6.35
CA GLU A 26 -1.22 -12.02 6.87
C GLU A 26 -0.59 -10.91 6.04
N ILE A 27 -0.59 -11.03 4.71
CA ILE A 27 -0.06 -9.98 3.83
C ILE A 27 -0.79 -8.65 4.08
N ARG A 28 -2.12 -8.66 4.23
CA ARG A 28 -2.86 -7.43 4.56
C ARG A 28 -2.44 -6.85 5.90
N LYS A 29 -2.21 -7.69 6.91
CA LYS A 29 -1.78 -7.26 8.24
C LYS A 29 -0.37 -6.67 8.21
N GLU A 30 0.57 -7.33 7.53
CA GLU A 30 1.93 -6.83 7.33
C GLU A 30 1.93 -5.50 6.57
N MET A 31 1.12 -5.38 5.52
CA MET A 31 0.97 -4.12 4.79
C MET A 31 0.34 -3.03 5.65
N GLN A 32 -0.66 -3.36 6.48
CA GLN A 32 -1.27 -2.40 7.39
C GLN A 32 -0.25 -1.87 8.41
N LEU A 33 0.54 -2.78 8.99
CA LEU A 33 1.64 -2.43 9.90
C LEU A 33 2.65 -1.52 9.21
N ALA A 34 3.11 -1.86 8.01
CA ALA A 34 4.05 -1.03 7.25
C ALA A 34 3.48 0.37 6.93
N ILE A 35 2.17 0.49 6.67
CA ILE A 35 1.49 1.78 6.47
C ILE A 35 1.46 2.59 7.77
N GLU A 36 1.16 1.94 8.90
CA GLU A 36 1.16 2.58 10.22
C GLU A 36 2.56 3.03 10.63
N GLU A 37 3.59 2.21 10.37
CA GLU A 37 5.00 2.57 10.57
C GLU A 37 5.42 3.72 9.66
N ALA A 38 5.01 3.72 8.38
CA ALA A 38 5.29 4.83 7.47
C ALA A 38 4.61 6.13 7.91
N ARG A 39 3.41 6.05 8.52
CA ARG A 39 2.69 7.20 9.06
C ARG A 39 3.36 7.77 10.32
N ASN A 40 3.87 6.90 11.19
CA ASN A 40 4.53 7.27 12.44
C ASN A 40 6.05 7.44 12.27
N ASN A 41 6.54 7.54 11.04
CA ASN A 41 7.97 7.69 10.78
C ASN A 41 8.44 9.09 11.20
N ASP A 42 9.50 9.16 12.02
CA ASP A 42 10.10 10.43 12.45
C ASP A 42 10.80 11.21 11.31
N ASP A 43 11.01 10.58 10.15
CA ASP A 43 11.61 11.24 9.00
C ASP A 43 10.62 12.23 8.33
N PRO A 44 10.91 13.55 8.37
CA PRO A 44 9.97 14.57 7.91
C PRO A 44 9.72 14.54 6.40
N ASP A 45 10.69 14.06 5.61
CA ASP A 45 10.55 13.94 4.15
C ASP A 45 9.59 12.80 3.80
N LYS A 46 9.75 11.65 4.45
CA LYS A 46 8.83 10.51 4.30
C LYS A 46 7.43 10.82 4.80
N GLN A 47 7.31 11.52 5.93
CA GLN A 47 6.01 11.95 6.44
C GLN A 47 5.32 12.92 5.48
N ALA A 48 6.06 13.88 4.91
CA ALA A 48 5.54 14.82 3.91
C ALA A 48 5.12 14.11 2.62
N GLU A 49 5.89 13.12 2.14
CA GLU A 49 5.52 12.32 0.97
C GLU A 49 4.25 11.49 1.23
N PHE A 50 4.17 10.83 2.39
CA PHE A 50 2.99 10.09 2.80
C PHE A 50 1.76 11.01 2.86
N GLN A 51 1.89 12.18 3.49
CA GLN A 51 0.82 13.17 3.59
C GLN A 51 0.45 13.76 2.23
N ARG A 52 1.39 13.92 1.30
CA ARG A 52 1.11 14.33 -0.08
C ARG A 52 0.30 13.29 -0.84
N LEU A 53 0.56 12.00 -0.61
CA LEU A 53 -0.09 10.90 -1.30
C LEU A 53 -1.46 10.55 -0.69
N PHE A 54 -1.56 10.52 0.64
CA PHE A 54 -2.69 9.99 1.38
C PHE A 54 -3.42 11.02 2.27
N GLY A 55 -2.84 12.21 2.45
CA GLY A 55 -3.35 13.22 3.37
C GLY A 55 -3.19 12.80 4.83
N ASP A 56 -4.15 13.19 5.65
CA ASP A 56 -4.19 12.79 7.07
C ASP A 56 -4.74 11.37 7.28
N LYS A 57 -5.29 10.74 6.23
CA LYS A 57 -5.96 9.44 6.33
C LYS A 57 -4.95 8.29 6.34
N THR A 58 -5.25 7.26 7.12
CA THR A 58 -4.57 5.96 7.01
C THR A 58 -5.26 5.14 5.91
N PRO A 59 -4.61 4.91 4.75
CA PRO A 59 -5.20 4.13 3.67
C PRO A 59 -5.29 2.66 4.05
N THR A 60 -6.22 1.94 3.42
CA THR A 60 -6.21 0.46 3.45
C THR A 60 -5.09 -0.10 2.56
N PRO A 61 -4.64 -1.36 2.75
CA PRO A 61 -3.58 -1.95 1.92
C PRO A 61 -3.92 -1.91 0.43
N GLU A 62 -5.18 -2.15 0.08
CA GLU A 62 -5.66 -2.07 -1.29
C GLU A 62 -5.65 -0.65 -1.87
N GLU A 63 -5.93 0.38 -1.06
CA GLU A 63 -5.86 1.78 -1.47
C GLU A 63 -4.43 2.26 -1.58
N PHE A 64 -3.55 1.81 -0.68
CA PHE A 64 -2.13 2.08 -0.72
C PHE A 64 -1.53 1.60 -2.05
N ILE A 65 -1.71 0.31 -2.38
CA ILE A 65 -1.25 -0.25 -3.66
C ILE A 65 -1.80 0.56 -4.84
N CYS A 66 -3.12 0.84 -4.86
CA CYS A 66 -3.76 1.58 -5.94
C CYS A 66 -3.16 2.99 -6.12
N LYS A 67 -2.88 3.70 -5.03
CA LYS A 67 -2.31 5.05 -5.07
C LYS A 67 -0.84 5.03 -5.51
N ILE A 68 -0.04 4.12 -4.96
CA ILE A 68 1.38 3.98 -5.30
C ILE A 68 1.55 3.56 -6.76
N SER A 69 0.79 2.57 -7.24
CA SER A 69 0.81 2.15 -8.65
C SER A 69 0.41 3.27 -9.64
N LYS A 70 -0.38 4.26 -9.21
CA LYS A 70 -0.71 5.44 -10.04
C LYS A 70 0.40 6.49 -10.05
N ASN A 71 1.21 6.55 -9.00
CA ASN A 71 2.33 7.48 -8.88
C ASN A 71 3.61 6.93 -9.51
N LEU A 72 3.77 5.60 -9.56
CA LEU A 72 4.74 4.92 -10.43
C LEU A 72 4.34 5.08 -11.90
N LYS A 73 4.54 6.28 -12.43
CA LYS A 73 4.60 6.52 -13.86
C LYS A 73 6.02 6.18 -14.29
N PHE A 74 6.20 4.98 -14.86
CA PHE A 74 7.30 4.70 -15.77
C PHE A 74 7.04 5.37 -17.12
#